data_AF-A0A7U5GWI9-F1
#
_entry.id   AF-A0A7U5GWI9-F1
#
_cell.length_a   1.000
_cell.length_b   1.000
_cell.length_c   1.000
_cell.angle_alpha   90.00
_cell.angle_beta   90.00
_cell.angle_gamma   90.00
#
_symmetry.space_group_name_H-M   'P 1'
#
loop_
_entity.id
_entity.type
_entity.pdbx_description
1 polymer ?
#
loop_
_entity_poly.entity_id
_entity_poly.type
_entity_poly.pdbx_seq_one_letter_code
_entity_poly.pdbx_strand_id
1 'polypeptide(L)'
;MRNKAMLIGAVRAGKSTLTNALLGRKVEAFKTQTLNYYDWIVDTPGEYTENPMFYKNIMATALEVTHVLYLQDATSEKLIFPPGFSMGIPKLPIGVVTKCDLPEAKSQRALDMLKTVMNEGPIVMVSSVTGQGIDHLRELTKMNSLTDMRQYVMAAEDEHLLFIG
;
A
#
# COMPACT_ATOMS: atom_id res chain seq x y z
N MET A 1 14.78 14.51 5.87
CA MET A 1 13.86 13.77 6.77
C MET A 1 13.89 12.32 6.37
N ARG A 2 13.72 11.38 7.30
CA ARG A 2 13.60 9.94 6.97
C ARG A 2 12.25 9.71 6.30
N ASN A 3 12.22 8.95 5.20
CA ASN A 3 10.97 8.63 4.51
C ASN A 3 10.04 7.87 5.46
N LYS A 4 8.76 8.27 5.44
CA LYS A 4 7.68 7.62 6.18
C LYS A 4 6.56 7.23 5.21
N ALA A 5 5.92 6.11 5.47
CA ALA A 5 4.87 5.54 4.65
C ALA A 5 3.58 5.36 5.46
N MET A 6 2.47 5.85 4.93
CA MET A 6 1.14 5.59 5.47
C MET A 6 0.49 4.43 4.70
N LEU A 7 -0.08 3.46 5.41
CA LEU A 7 -0.84 2.37 4.79
C LEU A 7 -2.33 2.68 4.88
N ILE A 8 -3.04 2.60 3.75
CA ILE A 8 -4.48 2.79 3.66
C ILE A 8 -5.12 1.64 2.87
N GLY A 9 -6.32 1.23 3.25
CA GLY A 9 -7.05 0.12 2.63
C GLY A 9 -8.11 -0.47 3.54
N ALA A 10 -8.98 -1.31 2.99
CA ALA A 10 -10.15 -1.85 3.67
C ALA A 10 -9.81 -2.58 4.99
N VAL A 11 -10.82 -2.71 5.86
CA VAL A 11 -10.71 -3.59 7.02
C VAL A 11 -10.38 -5.01 6.52
N ARG A 12 -9.37 -5.65 7.13
CA ARG A 12 -8.81 -6.96 6.71
C ARG A 12 -8.05 -7.00 5.37
N ALA A 13 -7.73 -5.86 4.77
CA ALA A 13 -6.88 -5.79 3.56
C ALA A 13 -5.41 -6.19 3.77
N GLY A 14 -5.01 -6.58 5.00
CA GLY A 14 -3.65 -7.03 5.30
C GLY A 14 -2.69 -5.95 5.81
N LYS A 15 -3.16 -4.73 6.15
CA LYS A 15 -2.33 -3.62 6.66
C LYS A 15 -1.38 -4.00 7.81
N SER A 16 -1.91 -4.58 8.88
CA SER A 16 -1.11 -4.94 10.07
C SER A 16 -0.12 -6.06 9.77
N THR A 17 -0.53 -7.07 9.00
CA THR A 17 0.36 -8.16 8.56
C THR A 17 1.48 -7.63 7.66
N LEU A 18 1.16 -6.73 6.73
CA LEU A 18 2.14 -6.09 5.86
C LEU A 18 3.12 -5.21 6.66
N THR A 19 2.63 -4.47 7.65
CA THR A 19 3.46 -3.66 8.56
C THR A 19 4.50 -4.54 9.26
N ASN A 20 4.08 -5.68 9.81
CA ASN A 20 5.00 -6.61 10.47
C ASN A 20 6.04 -7.19 9.50
N ALA A 21 5.62 -7.59 8.30
CA ALA A 21 6.52 -8.08 7.26
C ALA A 21 7.55 -7.01 6.86
N LEU A 22 7.13 -5.76 6.63
CA LEU A 22 8.01 -4.65 6.26
C LEU A 22 9.05 -4.35 7.35
N LEU A 23 8.66 -4.43 8.62
CA LEU A 23 9.54 -4.18 9.77
C LEU A 23 10.41 -5.38 10.16
N GLY A 24 10.27 -6.53 9.48
CA GLY A 24 10.99 -7.76 9.84
C GLY A 24 10.59 -8.32 11.21
N ARG A 25 9.41 -7.97 11.72
CA ARG A 25 8.90 -8.41 13.03
C ARG A 25 8.05 -9.67 12.84
N LYS A 26 8.43 -10.78 13.47
CA LYS A 26 7.70 -12.07 13.44
C LYS A 26 6.51 -12.14 14.42
N VAL A 27 5.88 -11.02 14.80
CA VAL A 27 4.89 -11.00 15.91
C VAL A 27 3.45 -10.91 15.37
N GLU A 28 2.51 -11.53 16.09
CA GLU A 28 1.08 -11.59 15.78
C GLU A 28 0.44 -10.21 15.61
N ALA A 29 -0.42 -10.08 14.58
CA ALA A 29 -1.15 -8.86 14.28
C ALA A 29 -2.29 -8.65 15.30
N PHE A 30 -2.17 -7.64 16.17
CA PHE A 30 -3.27 -7.17 17.00
C PHE A 30 -4.21 -6.25 16.19
N LYS A 31 -5.52 -6.34 16.44
CA LYS A 31 -6.54 -5.48 15.81
C LYS A 31 -6.23 -4.00 16.10
N THR A 32 -6.02 -3.22 15.05
CA THR A 32 -5.73 -1.78 15.13
C THR A 32 -7.02 -0.98 15.43
N GLN A 33 -7.09 -0.31 16.59
CA GLN A 33 -8.14 0.68 16.93
C GLN A 33 -7.56 2.10 17.18
N THR A 34 -6.28 2.34 16.87
CA THR A 34 -5.57 3.61 17.08
C THR A 34 -4.46 3.79 16.03
N LEU A 35 -4.13 5.04 15.65
CA LEU A 35 -2.95 5.37 14.82
C LEU A 35 -1.69 4.83 15.50
N ASN A 36 -0.96 3.94 14.83
CA ASN A 36 0.30 3.40 15.36
C ASN A 36 1.46 3.83 14.47
N TYR A 37 2.47 4.43 15.11
CA TYR A 37 3.74 4.77 14.48
C TYR A 37 4.74 3.65 14.74
N TYR A 38 5.10 2.90 13.71
CA TYR A 38 6.10 1.84 13.78
C TYR A 38 7.33 2.19 12.94
N ASP A 39 8.37 2.73 13.57
CA ASP A 39 9.61 3.18 12.93
C ASP A 39 9.34 4.18 11.78
N TRP A 40 9.17 3.70 10.56
CA TRP A 40 8.88 4.51 9.36
C TRP A 40 7.46 4.30 8.81
N ILE A 41 6.64 3.45 9.43
CA ILE A 41 5.27 3.12 9.00
C ILE A 41 4.23 3.79 9.89
N VAL A 42 3.20 4.36 9.27
CA VAL A 42 1.98 4.83 9.93
C VAL A 42 0.82 3.90 9.54
N ASP A 43 0.39 3.05 10.48
CA ASP A 43 -0.76 2.16 10.28
C ASP A 43 -2.06 2.90 10.63
N THR A 44 -2.99 2.96 9.67
CA THR A 44 -4.29 3.64 9.83
C THR A 44 -5.41 2.62 10.04
N PRO A 45 -6.42 2.92 10.89
CA PRO A 45 -7.61 2.08 10.99
C PRO A 45 -8.30 1.92 9.62
N GLY A 46 -8.69 0.69 9.25
CA GLY A 46 -9.33 0.44 7.95
C GLY A 46 -10.66 1.19 7.76
N GLU A 47 -11.33 1.50 8.87
CA GLU A 47 -12.53 2.33 8.92
C GLU A 47 -12.31 3.72 8.31
N TYR A 48 -11.06 4.24 8.32
CA TYR A 48 -10.77 5.58 7.83
C TYR A 48 -10.95 5.71 6.31
N THR A 49 -10.78 4.60 5.59
CA THR A 49 -10.97 4.55 4.15
C THR A 49 -12.38 4.14 3.74
N GLU A 50 -13.15 3.49 4.62
CA GLU A 50 -14.51 3.00 4.34
C GLU A 50 -15.59 4.06 4.62
N ASN A 51 -15.31 5.08 5.44
CA ASN A 51 -16.23 6.18 5.71
C ASN A 51 -15.59 7.54 5.37
N PRO A 52 -16.15 8.29 4.38
CA PRO A 52 -15.65 9.59 3.97
C PRO A 52 -15.44 10.61 5.10
N MET A 53 -16.18 10.49 6.21
CA MET A 53 -16.01 11.35 7.39
C MET A 53 -14.61 11.29 8.01
N PHE A 54 -13.86 10.22 7.74
CA PHE A 54 -12.49 10.05 8.22
C PHE A 54 -11.41 10.49 7.21
N TYR A 55 -11.78 10.99 6.03
CA TYR A 55 -10.79 11.50 5.07
C TYR A 55 -9.96 12.65 5.65
N LYS A 56 -10.54 13.47 6.53
CA LYS A 56 -9.80 14.49 7.29
C LYS A 56 -8.63 13.90 8.09
N ASN A 57 -8.79 12.69 8.63
CA ASN A 57 -7.72 12.01 9.38
C ASN A 57 -6.64 11.50 8.44
N ILE A 58 -7.02 10.99 7.26
CA ILE A 58 -6.07 10.59 6.20
C ILE A 58 -5.25 11.81 5.77
N MET A 59 -5.90 12.94 5.50
CA MET A 59 -5.22 14.17 5.05
C MET A 59 -4.31 14.75 6.13
N ALA A 60 -4.75 14.77 7.39
CA ALA A 60 -3.91 15.19 8.50
C ALA A 60 -2.67 14.28 8.64
N THR A 61 -2.85 12.96 8.55
CA THR A 61 -1.74 11.99 8.63
C THR A 61 -0.80 12.12 7.43
N ALA A 62 -1.33 12.45 6.24
CA ALA A 62 -0.54 12.66 5.02
C ALA A 62 0.52 13.75 5.22
N LEU A 63 0.27 14.77 6.05
CA LEU A 63 1.24 15.83 6.35
C LEU A 63 2.53 15.30 6.99
N GLU A 64 2.47 14.16 7.68
CA GLU A 64 3.59 13.58 8.41
C GLU A 64 4.37 12.51 7.62
N VAL A 65 3.89 12.14 6.42
CA VAL A 65 4.48 11.08 5.60
C VAL A 65 4.95 11.58 4.25
N THR A 66 5.77 10.75 3.61
CA THR A 66 6.31 10.95 2.26
C THR A 66 5.60 10.07 1.22
N HIS A 67 5.15 8.88 1.65
CA HIS A 67 4.59 7.85 0.80
C HIS A 67 3.20 7.44 1.29
N VAL A 68 2.35 7.02 0.36
CA VAL A 68 1.05 6.42 0.66
C VAL A 68 0.92 5.10 -0.08
N LEU A 69 0.70 4.02 0.69
CA LEU A 69 0.50 2.68 0.19
C LEU A 69 -1.00 2.39 0.14
N TYR A 70 -1.52 2.19 -1.07
CA TYR A 70 -2.93 1.88 -1.34
C TYR A 70 -3.09 0.36 -1.43
N LEU A 71 -3.63 -0.26 -0.38
CA LEU A 71 -3.76 -1.71 -0.30
C LEU A 71 -5.11 -2.18 -0.87
N GLN A 72 -5.03 -3.10 -1.82
CA GLN A 72 -6.15 -3.89 -2.32
C GLN A 72 -5.93 -5.37 -2.04
N ASP A 73 -6.90 -6.01 -1.38
CA ASP A 73 -6.88 -7.45 -1.11
C ASP A 73 -7.18 -8.22 -2.40
N ALA A 74 -6.29 -9.14 -2.80
CA ALA A 74 -6.46 -9.97 -3.98
C ALA A 74 -7.69 -10.89 -3.91
N THR A 75 -8.17 -11.22 -2.71
CA THR A 75 -9.37 -12.05 -2.52
C THR A 75 -10.65 -11.21 -2.46
N SER A 76 -10.55 -9.88 -2.32
CA SER A 76 -11.71 -9.00 -2.22
C SER A 76 -12.24 -8.62 -3.60
N GLU A 77 -13.57 -8.64 -3.72
CA GLU A 77 -14.29 -8.13 -4.90
C GLU A 77 -14.63 -6.65 -4.79
N LYS A 78 -14.44 -6.07 -3.60
CA LYS A 78 -14.80 -4.69 -3.30
C LYS A 78 -13.56 -3.81 -3.37
N LEU A 79 -13.68 -2.73 -4.12
CA LEU A 79 -12.79 -1.58 -4.06
C LEU A 79 -13.44 -0.52 -3.17
N ILE A 80 -12.71 -0.07 -2.15
CA ILE A 80 -13.21 0.94 -1.21
C ILE A 80 -12.78 2.36 -1.59
N PHE A 81 -11.82 2.49 -2.50
CA PHE A 81 -11.30 3.77 -2.93
C PHE A 81 -12.16 4.32 -4.09
N PRO A 82 -12.51 5.62 -4.06
CA PRO A 82 -13.00 6.29 -5.25
C PRO A 82 -11.97 6.26 -6.39
N PRO A 83 -12.41 6.32 -7.66
CA PRO A 83 -11.50 6.53 -8.78
C PRO A 83 -10.65 7.80 -8.60
N GLY A 84 -9.36 7.73 -8.92
CA GLY A 84 -8.42 8.84 -8.80
C GLY A 84 -8.13 9.29 -7.37
N PHE A 85 -8.50 8.52 -6.34
CA PHE A 85 -8.34 8.90 -4.93
C PHE A 85 -6.91 9.33 -4.57
N SER A 86 -5.90 8.73 -5.21
CA SER A 86 -4.50 9.12 -5.00
C SER A 86 -4.18 10.56 -5.41
N MET A 87 -4.88 11.13 -6.39
CA MET A 87 -4.66 12.50 -6.87
C MET A 87 -4.95 13.56 -5.80
N GLY A 88 -5.81 13.23 -4.84
CA GLY A 88 -6.13 14.11 -3.73
C GLY A 88 -5.07 14.17 -2.64
N ILE A 89 -4.02 13.34 -2.72
CA ILE A 89 -2.98 13.23 -1.70
C ILE A 89 -1.61 13.49 -2.35
N PRO A 90 -0.97 14.66 -2.14
CA PRO A 90 0.28 15.05 -2.80
C PRO A 90 1.49 14.35 -2.18
N LYS A 91 1.55 13.03 -2.32
CA LYS A 91 2.57 12.12 -1.77
C LYS A 91 2.94 11.08 -2.82
N LEU A 92 4.08 10.40 -2.65
CA LEU A 92 4.49 9.34 -3.58
C LEU A 92 3.56 8.12 -3.41
N PRO A 93 2.75 7.77 -4.42
CA PRO A 93 1.77 6.70 -4.30
C PRO A 93 2.42 5.35 -4.64
N ILE A 94 2.05 4.31 -3.90
CA ILE A 94 2.44 2.93 -4.20
C ILE A 94 1.19 2.05 -4.09
N GLY A 95 0.82 1.35 -5.14
CA GLY A 95 -0.26 0.37 -5.11
C GLY A 95 0.25 -0.95 -4.55
N VAL A 96 -0.56 -1.62 -3.72
CA VAL A 96 -0.18 -2.89 -3.11
C VAL A 96 -1.33 -3.89 -3.24
N VAL A 97 -1.14 -4.94 -4.03
CA VAL A 97 -2.07 -6.07 -4.09
C VAL A 97 -1.63 -7.10 -3.06
N THR A 98 -2.40 -7.27 -1.99
CA THR A 98 -2.04 -8.18 -0.88
C THR A 98 -2.64 -9.57 -1.04
N LYS A 99 -2.09 -10.55 -0.31
CA LYS A 99 -2.58 -11.94 -0.22
C LYS A 99 -2.56 -12.70 -1.54
N CYS A 100 -1.58 -12.41 -2.40
CA CYS A 100 -1.42 -13.09 -3.69
C CYS A 100 -1.11 -14.59 -3.56
N ASP A 101 -0.73 -15.07 -2.37
CA ASP A 101 -0.46 -16.48 -2.07
C ASP A 101 -1.73 -17.34 -1.88
N LEU A 102 -2.90 -16.71 -1.68
CA LEU A 102 -4.13 -17.45 -1.41
C LEU A 102 -4.71 -18.06 -2.69
N PRO A 103 -5.27 -19.29 -2.65
CA PRO A 103 -5.81 -19.96 -3.84
C PRO A 103 -7.00 -19.22 -4.47
N GLU A 104 -7.77 -18.49 -3.67
CA GLU A 104 -8.87 -17.64 -4.12
C GLU A 104 -8.42 -16.27 -4.65
N ALA A 105 -7.13 -15.94 -4.60
CA ALA A 105 -6.62 -14.65 -5.05
C ALA A 105 -6.91 -14.42 -6.54
N LYS A 106 -7.43 -13.23 -6.84
CA LYS A 106 -7.64 -12.72 -8.20
C LYS A 106 -6.77 -11.49 -8.41
N SER A 107 -5.45 -11.68 -8.39
CA SER A 107 -4.47 -10.59 -8.42
C SER A 107 -4.63 -9.64 -9.60
N GLN A 108 -4.96 -10.17 -10.79
CA GLN A 108 -5.23 -9.34 -11.97
C GLN A 108 -6.42 -8.39 -11.76
N ARG A 109 -7.51 -8.87 -11.16
CA ARG A 109 -8.69 -8.03 -10.86
C ARG A 109 -8.34 -6.96 -9.83
N ALA A 110 -7.62 -7.32 -8.77
CA ALA A 110 -7.19 -6.36 -7.75
C ALA A 110 -6.22 -5.32 -8.32
N LEU A 111 -5.35 -5.73 -9.24
CA LEU A 111 -4.49 -4.83 -10.00
C LEU A 111 -5.31 -3.83 -10.83
N ASP A 112 -6.30 -4.32 -11.58
CA ASP A 112 -7.15 -3.45 -12.40
C ASP A 112 -8.00 -2.50 -11.55
N MET A 113 -8.42 -2.91 -10.35
CA MET A 113 -9.02 -2.01 -9.36
C MET A 113 -8.05 -0.89 -8.95
N LEU A 114 -6.80 -1.21 -8.59
CA LEU A 114 -5.82 -0.19 -8.20
C LEU A 114 -5.45 0.77 -9.34
N LYS A 115 -5.46 0.32 -10.59
CA LYS A 115 -5.30 1.20 -11.76
C LYS A 115 -6.38 2.28 -11.86
N THR A 116 -7.56 2.07 -11.27
CA THR A 116 -8.59 3.13 -11.20
C THR A 116 -8.34 4.13 -10.08
N VAL A 117 -7.57 3.75 -9.05
CA VAL A 117 -7.27 4.55 -7.86
C VAL A 117 -6.08 5.47 -8.09
N MET A 118 -5.12 4.98 -8.86
CA MET A 118 -3.83 5.60 -9.15
C MET A 118 -3.72 5.99 -10.62
N ASN A 119 -3.27 7.22 -10.88
CA ASN A 119 -2.98 7.66 -12.25
C ASN A 119 -1.55 7.29 -12.68
N GLU A 120 -0.60 7.37 -11.76
CA GLU A 120 0.81 7.09 -12.00
C GLU A 120 1.44 6.46 -10.75
N GLY A 121 2.36 5.52 -10.95
CA GLY A 121 3.19 4.99 -9.87
C GLY A 121 3.38 3.46 -9.93
N PRO A 122 4.22 2.93 -9.03
CA PRO A 122 4.43 1.48 -8.94
C PRO A 122 3.25 0.77 -8.29
N ILE A 123 2.94 -0.43 -8.77
CA ILE A 123 2.04 -1.38 -8.10
C ILE A 123 2.82 -2.67 -7.84
N VAL A 124 2.78 -3.15 -6.60
CA VAL A 124 3.48 -4.36 -6.16
C VAL A 124 2.46 -5.43 -5.74
N MET A 125 2.59 -6.63 -6.32
CA MET A 125 1.87 -7.82 -5.89
C MET A 125 2.65 -8.51 -4.77
N VAL A 126 2.03 -8.66 -3.60
CA VAL A 126 2.73 -9.11 -2.39
C VAL A 126 2.02 -10.24 -1.66
N SER A 127 2.83 -11.04 -0.99
CA SER A 127 2.39 -11.90 0.11
C SER A 127 3.23 -11.60 1.34
N SER A 128 2.57 -11.15 2.41
CA SER A 128 3.22 -10.95 3.71
C SER A 128 3.56 -12.28 4.39
N VAL A 129 3.01 -13.40 3.92
CA VAL A 129 3.26 -14.74 4.46
C VAL A 129 4.50 -15.36 3.81
N THR A 130 4.59 -15.31 2.47
CA THR A 130 5.73 -15.89 1.74
C THR A 130 6.92 -14.92 1.64
N GLY A 131 6.69 -13.62 1.83
CA GLY A 131 7.70 -12.57 1.67
C GLY A 131 7.77 -12.00 0.25
N GLN A 132 6.99 -12.53 -0.69
CA GLN A 132 6.93 -12.04 -2.07
C GLN A 132 6.66 -10.53 -2.13
N GLY A 133 7.48 -9.81 -2.90
CA GLY A 133 7.34 -8.38 -3.18
C GLY A 133 7.61 -7.43 -1.99
N ILE A 134 7.92 -7.95 -0.80
CA ILE A 134 8.18 -7.13 0.38
C ILE A 134 9.44 -6.27 0.22
N ASP A 135 10.48 -6.80 -0.42
CA ASP A 135 11.71 -6.04 -0.65
C ASP A 135 11.51 -4.93 -1.68
N HIS A 136 10.67 -5.13 -2.70
CA HIS A 136 10.31 -4.03 -3.60
C HIS A 136 9.64 -2.86 -2.86
N LEU A 137 8.72 -3.15 -1.93
CA LEU A 137 8.11 -2.09 -1.11
C LEU A 137 9.15 -1.36 -0.23
N ARG A 138 10.15 -2.07 0.30
CA ARG A 138 11.24 -1.45 1.08
C ARG A 138 12.10 -0.54 0.21
N GLU A 139 12.46 -0.95 -1.00
CA GLU A 139 13.28 -0.13 -1.89
C GLU A 139 12.50 1.08 -2.41
N LEU A 140 11.26 0.89 -2.86
CA LEU A 140 10.43 1.98 -3.36
C LEU A 140 10.23 3.08 -2.30
N THR A 141 10.06 2.72 -1.04
CA THR A 141 9.86 3.71 0.04
C THR A 141 11.12 4.50 0.43
N LYS A 142 12.30 4.13 -0.09
CA LYS A 142 13.55 4.91 0.03
C LYS A 142 13.71 5.96 -1.06
N MET A 143 12.94 5.85 -2.15
CA MET A 143 13.04 6.75 -3.31
C MET A 143 12.33 8.08 -3.03
N ASN A 144 12.69 9.11 -3.79
CA ASN A 144 12.21 10.48 -3.56
C ASN A 144 11.44 11.05 -4.75
N SER A 145 11.30 10.29 -5.84
CA SER A 145 10.56 10.72 -7.03
C SER A 145 9.92 9.53 -7.76
N LEU A 146 8.86 9.82 -8.52
CA LEU A 146 8.25 8.85 -9.44
C LEU A 146 9.21 8.40 -10.54
N THR A 147 10.12 9.27 -10.95
CA THR A 147 11.17 8.94 -11.93
C THR A 147 12.10 7.85 -11.42
N ASP A 148 12.58 7.97 -10.18
CA ASP A 148 13.44 6.96 -9.55
C ASP A 148 12.68 5.62 -9.39
N MET A 149 11.42 5.68 -8.96
CA MET A 149 10.55 4.50 -8.85
C MET A 149 10.35 3.80 -10.19
N ARG A 150 10.13 4.56 -11.26
CA ARG A 150 9.97 4.02 -12.62
C ARG A 150 11.24 3.33 -13.07
N GLN A 151 12.40 3.96 -12.90
CA GLN A 151 13.69 3.37 -13.26
C GLN A 151 13.94 2.05 -12.52
N TYR A 152 13.66 2.02 -11.22
CA TYR A 152 13.76 0.79 -10.42
C TYR A 152 12.83 -0.31 -10.93
N VAL A 153 11.56 -0.01 -11.18
CA VAL A 153 10.59 -1.00 -11.66
C VAL A 153 11.02 -1.58 -13.01
N MET A 154 11.49 -0.74 -13.94
CA MET A 154 11.98 -1.21 -15.25
C MET A 154 13.23 -2.09 -15.13
N ALA A 155 14.10 -1.82 -14.16
CA ALA A 155 15.33 -2.58 -13.94
C ALA A 155 15.12 -3.90 -13.16
N ALA A 156 14.02 -4.02 -12.40
CA ALA A 156 13.76 -5.17 -11.55
C ALA A 156 13.38 -6.45 -12.33
N GLU A 157 12.82 -6.31 -13.53
CA GLU A 157 12.39 -7.43 -14.39
C GLU A 157 11.51 -8.48 -13.65
N ASP A 158 10.68 -8.05 -12.71
CA ASP A 158 9.84 -8.92 -11.88
C ASP A 158 8.36 -8.80 -12.28
N GLU A 159 7.70 -9.92 -12.59
CA GLU A 159 6.29 -9.96 -13.01
C GLU A 159 5.30 -9.51 -11.93
N HIS A 160 5.75 -9.47 -10.67
CA HIS A 160 4.98 -9.00 -9.52
C HIS A 160 5.15 -7.50 -9.24
N LEU A 161 5.96 -6.79 -10.04
CA LEU A 161 6.20 -5.37 -9.93
C LEU A 161 5.93 -4.68 -11.26
N LEU A 162 5.03 -3.70 -11.26
CA LEU A 162 4.72 -2.93 -12.46
C LEU A 162 4.66 -1.44 -12.17
N PHE A 163 4.76 -0.64 -13.22
CA PHE A 163 4.58 0.80 -13.16
C PHE A 163 3.43 1.19 -14.09
N ILE A 164 2.54 2.06 -13.62
CA ILE A 164 1.41 2.58 -14.40
C ILE A 164 1.58 4.08 -14.65
N GLY A 165 0.98 4.56 -15.75
CA GLY A 165 1.21 5.92 -16.27
C GLY A 165 2.59 6.10 -16.87
#